data_AF-A0AAU5B1I2-F1
#
_entry.id   AF-A0AAU5B1I2-F1
#
_cell.length_a   1.000
_cell.length_b   1.000
_cell.length_c   1.000
_cell.angle_alpha   90.00
_cell.angle_beta   90.00
_cell.angle_gamma   90.00
#
_symmetry.space_group_name_H-M   'P 1'
#
loop_
_entity.id
_entity.type
_entity.pdbx_description
1 polymer ?
#
loop_
_entity_poly.entity_id
_entity_poly.type
_entity_poly.pdbx_seq_one_letter_code
_entity_poly.pdbx_strand_id
1 'polypeptide(L)'
;MGVQLRERWVRQPLWARWVLAVYLIGFLEGACAHLLDLIRGGFHAYASFPQVAIQSFFISLAVLDPLVVVLVAFVRRQGVWLAGAVMVLDVSANWIGNWQGLRDDPAGLLRPVGLLPITLFGLFVVVSVVPLHHTTAMTRWKQAQIGSQTA
;
A
#
# COMPACT_ATOMS: atom_id res chain seq x y z
N MET A 1 15.61 -18.08 -8.76
CA MET A 1 14.48 -17.27 -8.22
C MET A 1 14.09 -16.10 -9.15
N GLY A 2 15.04 -15.33 -9.70
CA GLY A 2 14.73 -14.16 -10.55
C GLY A 2 13.95 -14.45 -11.84
N VAL A 3 14.25 -15.55 -12.55
CA VAL A 3 13.55 -15.92 -13.80
C VAL A 3 12.06 -16.20 -13.58
N GLN A 4 11.74 -16.97 -12.53
CA GLN A 4 10.35 -17.28 -12.15
C GLN A 4 9.55 -16.03 -11.74
N LEU A 5 10.22 -15.05 -11.13
CA LEU A 5 9.59 -13.77 -10.77
C LEU A 5 9.28 -12.94 -12.02
N ARG A 6 10.24 -12.81 -12.93
CA ARG A 6 10.06 -12.11 -14.21
C ARG A 6 8.91 -12.69 -15.01
N GLU A 7 8.79 -14.02 -15.06
CA GLU A 7 7.66 -14.69 -15.71
C GLU A 7 6.31 -14.33 -15.09
N ARG A 8 6.21 -14.31 -13.75
CA ARG A 8 4.96 -13.94 -13.05
C ARG A 8 4.51 -12.52 -13.42
N TRP A 9 5.45 -11.58 -13.51
CA TRP A 9 5.18 -10.20 -13.93
C TRP A 9 4.77 -10.11 -15.39
N VAL A 10 5.49 -10.77 -16.30
CA VAL A 10 5.18 -10.75 -17.74
C VAL A 10 3.81 -11.37 -18.04
N ARG A 11 3.37 -12.34 -17.24
CA ARG A 11 2.04 -12.97 -17.37
C ARG A 11 0.89 -12.08 -16.91
N GLN A 12 1.14 -11.02 -16.15
CA GLN A 12 0.08 -10.06 -15.80
C GLN A 12 -0.22 -9.17 -17.01
N PRO A 13 -1.48 -8.75 -17.22
CA PRO A 13 -1.80 -7.76 -18.24
C PRO A 13 -1.06 -6.44 -17.95
N LEU A 14 -0.77 -5.67 -19.01
CA LEU A 14 0.05 -4.45 -18.91
C LEU A 14 -0.49 -3.44 -17.89
N TRP A 15 -1.80 -3.25 -17.83
CA TRP A 15 -2.43 -2.37 -16.85
C TRP A 15 -2.16 -2.84 -15.40
N ALA A 16 -2.23 -4.15 -15.13
CA ALA A 16 -1.99 -4.69 -13.80
C ALA A 16 -0.53 -4.54 -13.39
N ARG A 17 0.40 -4.66 -14.34
CA ARG A 17 1.83 -4.40 -14.09
C ARG A 17 2.06 -2.95 -13.68
N TRP A 18 1.40 -2.00 -14.33
CA TRP A 18 1.48 -0.60 -13.94
C TRP A 18 0.87 -0.34 -12.57
N VAL A 19 -0.30 -0.91 -12.27
CA VAL A 19 -0.92 -0.78 -10.94
C VAL A 19 -0.01 -1.37 -9.86
N LEU A 20 0.56 -2.55 -10.07
CA LEU A 20 1.51 -3.16 -9.12
C LEU A 20 2.76 -2.29 -8.95
N ALA A 21 3.29 -1.70 -10.03
CA ALA A 21 4.43 -0.79 -9.94
C ALA A 21 4.11 0.48 -9.13
N VAL A 22 2.92 1.05 -9.33
CA VAL A 22 2.44 2.20 -8.54
C VAL A 22 2.28 1.82 -7.06
N TYR A 23 1.77 0.62 -6.75
CA TYR A 23 1.74 0.11 -5.37
C TYR A 23 3.15 0.03 -4.80
N LEU A 24 4.11 -0.57 -5.51
CA LEU A 24 5.49 -0.70 -5.04
C LEU A 24 6.11 0.65 -4.70
N ILE A 25 5.91 1.66 -5.56
CA ILE A 25 6.47 3.00 -5.34
C ILE A 25 5.80 3.67 -4.14
N GLY A 26 4.47 3.71 -4.09
CA GLY A 26 3.76 4.41 -3.02
C GLY A 26 3.97 3.79 -1.65
N PHE A 27 3.98 2.46 -1.53
CA PHE A 27 4.29 1.80 -0.26
C PHE A 27 5.76 1.93 0.14
N LEU A 28 6.70 1.98 -0.81
CA LEU A 28 8.10 2.21 -0.49
C LEU A 28 8.34 3.66 -0.02
N GLU A 29 7.65 4.63 -0.64
CA GLU A 29 7.64 6.02 -0.21
C GLU A 29 7.06 6.15 1.21
N GLY A 30 5.90 5.54 1.47
CA GLY A 30 5.27 5.49 2.79
C GLY A 30 6.17 4.88 3.86
N ALA A 31 6.79 3.72 3.55
CA ALA A 31 7.76 3.09 4.44
C ALA A 31 8.93 4.03 4.77
N CYS A 32 9.47 4.72 3.77
CA CYS A 32 10.53 5.70 3.98
C CYS A 32 10.07 6.85 4.88
N ALA A 33 8.86 7.37 4.68
CA ALA A 33 8.28 8.43 5.51
C ALA A 33 8.14 7.98 6.96
N HIS A 34 7.52 6.82 7.22
CA HIS A 34 7.33 6.31 8.57
C HIS A 34 8.64 5.98 9.28
N LEU A 35 9.63 5.46 8.55
CA LEU A 35 10.96 5.23 9.09
C LEU A 35 11.66 6.54 9.44
N LEU A 36 11.58 7.57 8.58
CA LEU A 36 12.15 8.88 8.86
C LEU A 36 11.49 9.54 10.07
N ASP A 37 10.17 9.42 10.22
CA ASP A 37 9.44 9.92 11.37
C ASP A 37 9.89 9.21 12.66
N LEU A 38 10.05 7.89 12.63
CA LEU A 38 10.59 7.11 13.76
C LEU A 38 12.04 7.47 14.08
N ILE A 39 12.89 7.70 13.08
CA ILE A 39 14.29 8.10 13.29
C ILE A 39 14.36 9.48 13.95
N ARG A 40 13.47 10.40 13.56
CA ARG A 40 13.44 11.78 14.08
C ARG A 40 12.78 11.89 15.45
N GLY A 41 11.67 11.18 15.67
CA GLY A 41 10.82 11.31 16.86
C GLY A 41 10.92 10.14 17.85
N GLY A 42 11.60 9.05 17.49
CA GLY A 42 11.64 7.82 18.28
C GLY A 42 10.25 7.26 18.56
N PHE A 43 10.04 6.71 19.76
CA PHE A 43 8.72 6.24 20.20
C PHE A 43 7.66 7.35 20.30
N HIS A 44 8.07 8.62 20.34
CA HIS A 44 7.17 9.76 20.41
C HIS A 44 6.83 10.35 19.04
N ALA A 45 7.28 9.73 17.94
CA ALA A 45 7.03 10.21 16.58
C ALA A 45 5.56 10.53 16.29
N TYR A 46 4.64 9.77 16.90
CA TYR A 46 3.20 9.93 16.74
C TYR A 46 2.48 10.33 18.03
N ALA A 47 3.19 10.86 19.04
CA ALA A 47 2.60 11.24 20.32
C ALA A 47 1.54 12.36 20.22
N SER A 48 1.50 13.08 19.11
CA SER A 48 0.44 14.06 18.79
C SER A 48 -0.93 13.43 18.59
N PHE A 49 -1.01 12.13 18.29
CA PHE A 49 -2.28 11.42 18.16
C PHE A 49 -2.80 11.00 19.54
N PRO A 50 -4.03 11.40 19.95
CA PRO A 50 -4.52 11.11 21.29
C PRO A 50 -4.84 9.62 21.52
N GLN A 51 -5.07 8.84 20.46
CA GLN A 51 -5.40 7.42 20.55
C GLN A 51 -4.16 6.55 20.38
N VAL A 52 -3.81 5.77 21.42
CA VAL A 52 -2.69 4.80 21.40
C VAL A 52 -2.79 3.81 20.23
N ALA A 53 -4.01 3.43 19.84
CA ALA A 53 -4.22 2.55 18.69
C ALA A 53 -3.70 3.15 17.37
N ILE A 54 -3.89 4.46 17.15
CA ILE A 54 -3.42 5.15 15.94
C ILE A 54 -1.89 5.27 15.96
N GLN A 55 -1.31 5.58 17.13
CA GLN A 55 0.15 5.62 17.28
C GLN A 55 0.78 4.24 16.97
N SER A 56 0.22 3.19 17.57
CA SER A 56 0.68 1.81 17.38
C SER A 56 0.57 1.39 15.91
N PHE A 57 -0.52 1.79 15.25
CA PHE A 57 -0.71 1.56 13.83
C PHE A 57 0.36 2.26 12.99
N PHE A 58 0.61 3.56 13.18
CA PHE A 58 1.65 4.28 12.44
C PHE A 58 3.06 3.70 12.67
N ILE A 59 3.39 3.29 13.90
CA ILE A 59 4.64 2.57 14.17
C ILE A 59 4.68 1.26 13.39
N SER A 60 3.57 0.52 13.33
CA SER A 60 3.50 -0.75 12.60
C SER A 60 3.67 -0.59 11.08
N LEU A 61 3.39 0.58 10.50
CA LEU A 61 3.57 0.85 9.07
C LEU A 61 5.04 0.72 8.63
N ALA A 62 5.99 0.98 9.52
CA ALA A 62 7.41 0.71 9.29
C ALA A 62 7.69 -0.78 8.95
N VAL A 63 6.77 -1.69 9.29
CA VAL A 63 6.83 -3.13 8.97
C VAL A 63 5.79 -3.51 7.91
N LEU A 64 4.56 -3.00 8.02
CA LEU A 64 3.47 -3.36 7.11
C LEU A 64 3.74 -2.89 5.68
N ASP A 65 4.29 -1.70 5.48
CA ASP A 65 4.56 -1.19 4.14
C ASP A 65 5.63 -2.00 3.40
N PRO A 66 6.82 -2.29 3.99
CA PRO A 66 7.76 -3.22 3.39
C PRO A 66 7.18 -4.60 3.13
N LEU A 67 6.31 -5.10 4.01
CA LEU A 67 5.65 -6.39 3.81
C LEU A 67 4.73 -6.35 2.59
N VAL A 68 3.95 -5.28 2.41
CA VAL A 68 3.14 -5.06 1.19
C VAL A 68 4.05 -5.03 -0.03
N VAL A 69 5.13 -4.24 -0.02
CA VAL A 69 6.09 -4.15 -1.12
C VAL A 69 6.62 -5.52 -1.50
N VAL A 70 7.07 -6.31 -0.52
CA VAL A 70 7.59 -7.66 -0.74
C VAL A 70 6.52 -8.57 -1.35
N LEU A 71 5.31 -8.62 -0.79
CA LEU A 71 4.25 -9.49 -1.27
C LEU A 71 3.79 -9.09 -2.69
N VAL A 72 3.64 -7.80 -2.96
CA VAL A 72 3.28 -7.23 -4.27
C VAL A 72 4.39 -7.47 -5.29
N ALA A 73 5.66 -7.31 -4.91
CA ALA A 73 6.81 -7.60 -5.76
C ALA A 73 6.79 -9.07 -6.21
N PHE A 74 6.39 -9.99 -5.34
CA PHE A 74 6.20 -11.40 -5.65
C PHE A 74 4.87 -11.74 -6.36
N VAL A 75 4.07 -10.73 -6.71
CA VAL A 75 2.75 -10.84 -7.35
C VAL A 75 1.82 -11.74 -6.52
N ARG A 76 1.88 -11.62 -5.18
CA ARG A 76 1.05 -12.40 -4.26
C ARG A 76 -0.28 -11.69 -4.02
N ARG A 77 -1.36 -12.46 -4.14
CA ARG A 77 -2.74 -12.02 -3.88
C ARG A 77 -2.92 -11.45 -2.46
N GLN A 78 -2.21 -12.03 -1.48
CA GLN A 78 -2.21 -11.54 -0.10
C GLN A 78 -1.66 -10.12 0.00
N GLY A 79 -0.67 -9.77 -0.81
CA GLY A 79 -0.11 -8.42 -0.87
C GLY A 79 -1.13 -7.38 -1.35
N VAL A 80 -1.97 -7.75 -2.32
CA VAL A 80 -3.02 -6.85 -2.85
C VAL A 80 -4.08 -6.58 -1.79
N TRP A 81 -4.56 -7.59 -1.06
CA TRP A 81 -5.51 -7.38 0.04
C TRP A 81 -4.91 -6.58 1.18
N LEU A 82 -3.68 -6.92 1.59
CA LEU A 82 -2.98 -6.21 2.64
C LEU A 82 -2.79 -4.74 2.27
N ALA A 83 -2.41 -4.44 1.02
CA ALA A 83 -2.31 -3.08 0.51
C ALA A 83 -3.63 -2.30 0.68
N GLY A 84 -4.76 -2.91 0.29
CA GLY A 84 -6.07 -2.29 0.49
C GLY A 84 -6.39 -2.01 1.95
N ALA A 85 -6.16 -2.98 2.84
CA ALA A 85 -6.42 -2.82 4.27
C ALA A 85 -5.53 -1.72 4.91
N VAL A 86 -4.23 -1.72 4.58
CA VAL A 86 -3.28 -0.72 5.07
C VAL A 86 -3.70 0.67 4.59
N MET A 87 -3.99 0.86 3.29
CA MET A 87 -4.38 2.18 2.79
C MET A 87 -5.66 2.72 3.40
N VAL A 88 -6.67 1.86 3.62
CA VAL A 88 -7.93 2.31 4.24
C VAL A 88 -7.66 2.82 5.66
N LEU A 89 -6.87 2.09 6.44
CA LEU A 89 -6.53 2.47 7.81
C LEU A 89 -5.64 3.72 7.85
N ASP A 90 -4.63 3.79 6.98
CA ASP A 90 -3.66 4.88 6.92
C ASP A 90 -4.29 6.20 6.48
N VAL A 91 -5.09 6.18 5.41
CA VAL A 91 -5.88 7.35 5.00
C VAL A 91 -6.81 7.78 6.13
N SER A 92 -7.54 6.84 6.75
CA SER A 92 -8.46 7.18 7.83
C SER A 92 -7.76 7.82 9.03
N ALA A 93 -6.62 7.25 9.45
CA ALA A 93 -5.81 7.78 10.55
C ALA A 93 -5.27 9.18 10.24
N ASN A 94 -4.78 9.39 9.01
CA ASN A 94 -4.30 10.70 8.56
C ASN A 94 -5.43 11.75 8.52
N TRP A 95 -6.61 11.39 8.02
CA TRP A 95 -7.76 12.29 8.03
C TRP A 95 -8.20 12.64 9.45
N ILE A 96 -8.25 11.67 10.37
CA ILE A 96 -8.59 11.90 11.78
C ILE A 96 -7.58 12.86 12.42
N GLY A 97 -6.28 12.62 12.25
CA GLY A 97 -5.23 13.45 12.86
C GLY A 97 -5.18 14.87 12.31
N ASN A 98 -5.43 15.04 11.01
CA ASN A 98 -5.36 16.35 10.35
C ASN A 98 -6.71 17.10 10.36
N TRP A 99 -7.78 16.51 10.90
CA TRP A 99 -9.13 17.06 10.80
C TRP A 99 -9.26 18.47 11.38
N GLN A 100 -8.68 18.72 12.55
CA GLN A 100 -8.72 20.05 13.18
C GLN A 100 -7.95 21.08 12.35
N GLY A 101 -6.71 20.76 11.96
CA GLY A 101 -5.90 21.65 11.13
C GLY A 101 -6.54 21.96 9.76
N LEU A 102 -7.27 21.00 9.18
CA LEU A 102 -7.99 21.21 7.93
C LEU A 102 -9.23 22.10 8.11
N ARG A 103 -9.88 22.08 9.28
CA ARG A 103 -10.98 23.02 9.58
C ARG A 103 -10.46 24.44 9.74
N ASP A 104 -9.28 24.60 10.30
CA ASP A 104 -8.65 25.91 10.53
C ASP A 104 -8.07 26.49 9.24
N ASP A 105 -7.45 25.65 8.39
CA ASP A 105 -6.91 26.02 7.08
C ASP A 105 -7.25 24.95 6.01
N PRO A 106 -8.37 25.10 5.28
CA PRO A 106 -8.76 24.18 4.22
C PRO A 106 -7.75 24.12 3.05
N ALA A 107 -6.99 25.19 2.81
CA ALA A 107 -5.97 25.21 1.76
C ALA A 107 -4.80 24.26 2.09
N GLY A 108 -4.66 23.85 3.35
CA GLY A 108 -3.73 22.81 3.78
C GLY A 108 -3.91 21.48 3.04
N LEU A 109 -5.12 21.17 2.54
CA LEU A 109 -5.35 19.99 1.70
C LEU A 109 -4.57 20.05 0.39
N LEU A 110 -4.40 21.23 -0.21
CA LEU A 110 -3.77 21.37 -1.54
C LEU A 110 -2.25 21.28 -1.50
N ARG A 111 -1.65 21.04 -0.33
CA ARG A 111 -0.20 20.90 -0.20
C ARG A 111 0.27 19.67 -0.98
N PRO A 112 1.40 19.78 -1.70
CA PRO A 112 1.93 18.68 -2.52
C PRO A 112 2.48 17.52 -1.68
N VAL A 113 2.64 17.72 -0.37
CA VAL A 113 3.04 16.70 0.60
C VAL A 113 2.01 16.73 1.74
N GLY A 114 1.58 15.56 2.19
CA GLY A 114 0.59 15.41 3.27
C GLY A 114 -0.71 14.76 2.79
N LEU A 115 -1.84 15.32 3.21
CA LEU A 115 -3.15 14.64 3.16
C LEU A 115 -3.67 14.37 1.74
N LEU A 116 -3.40 15.23 0.76
CA LEU A 116 -3.88 15.04 -0.61
C LEU A 116 -3.19 13.87 -1.33
N PRO A 117 -1.84 13.80 -1.43
CA PRO A 117 -1.15 12.68 -2.06
C PRO A 117 -1.57 11.32 -1.49
N ILE A 118 -1.60 11.17 -0.16
CA ILE A 118 -2.01 9.92 0.49
C ILE A 118 -3.48 9.58 0.20
N THR A 119 -4.37 10.57 0.12
CA THR A 119 -5.78 10.35 -0.22
C THR A 119 -5.94 9.90 -1.67
N LEU A 120 -5.22 10.52 -2.62
CA LEU A 120 -5.25 10.14 -4.03
C LEU A 120 -4.68 8.74 -4.24
N PHE A 121 -3.56 8.43 -3.59
CA PHE A 121 -2.96 7.10 -3.63
C PHE A 121 -3.88 6.05 -2.99
N GLY A 122 -4.48 6.36 -1.83
CA GLY A 122 -5.43 5.48 -1.16
C GLY A 122 -6.67 5.21 -2.01
N LEU A 123 -7.24 6.23 -2.64
CA LEU A 123 -8.35 6.07 -3.58
C LEU A 123 -7.95 5.17 -4.76
N PHE A 124 -6.77 5.41 -5.34
CA PHE A 124 -6.24 4.56 -6.41
C PHE A 124 -6.12 3.10 -5.98
N VAL A 125 -5.57 2.83 -4.78
CA VAL A 125 -5.45 1.47 -4.24
C VAL A 125 -6.83 0.85 -4.04
N VAL A 126 -7.76 1.53 -3.37
CA VAL A 126 -9.11 1.00 -3.09
C VAL A 126 -9.89 0.69 -4.37
N VAL A 127 -9.83 1.56 -5.38
CA VAL A 127 -10.49 1.33 -6.67
C VAL A 127 -9.88 0.15 -7.42
N SER A 128 -8.56 -0.02 -7.34
CA SER A 128 -7.84 -1.06 -8.08
C SER A 128 -7.73 -2.40 -7.36
N VAL A 129 -7.96 -2.47 -6.05
CA VAL A 129 -7.69 -3.67 -5.23
C VAL A 129 -8.48 -4.89 -5.71
N VAL A 130 -9.78 -4.73 -5.95
CA VAL A 130 -10.67 -5.81 -6.39
C VAL A 130 -10.32 -6.33 -7.79
N PRO A 131 -10.24 -5.49 -8.85
CA PRO A 131 -9.89 -5.99 -10.18
C PRO A 131 -8.48 -6.59 -10.23
N LEU A 132 -7.52 -6.01 -9.51
CA LEU A 132 -6.15 -6.53 -9.45
C LEU A 132 -6.09 -7.90 -8.75
N HIS A 133 -6.84 -8.04 -7.67
CA HIS A 133 -6.96 -9.29 -6.94
C HIS A 133 -7.57 -10.42 -7.78
N HIS A 134 -8.63 -10.15 -8.54
CA HIS A 134 -9.22 -11.15 -9.44
C HIS A 134 -8.25 -11.55 -10.55
N THR A 135 -7.55 -10.59 -11.14
CA THR A 135 -6.59 -10.81 -12.23
C THR A 135 -5.40 -11.69 -11.80
N THR A 136 -4.86 -11.42 -10.60
CA THR A 136 -3.78 -12.24 -10.03
C THR A 136 -4.26 -13.66 -9.68
N ALA A 137 -5.52 -13.82 -9.26
CA ALA A 137 -6.12 -15.13 -9.00
C ALA A 137 -6.33 -15.95 -10.29
N MET A 138 -6.91 -15.35 -11.33
CA MET A 138 -7.17 -16.02 -12.61
C MET A 138 -5.88 -16.51 -13.29
N THR A 139 -4.81 -15.73 -13.21
CA THR A 139 -3.50 -16.10 -13.76
C THR A 139 -2.95 -17.37 -13.09
N ARG A 140 -3.15 -17.52 -11.77
CA ARG A 140 -2.73 -18.71 -11.02
C ARG A 140 -3.56 -19.95 -11.35
N TRP A 141 -4.87 -19.78 -11.56
CA TRP A 141 -5.78 -20.88 -11.93
C TRP A 141 -5.47 -21.47 -13.30
N LYS A 142 -5.28 -20.62 -14.33
CA LYS A 142 -4.88 -21.08 -15.67
C LYS A 142 -3.57 -21.87 -15.63
N GLN A 143 -2.66 -21.51 -14.74
CA GLN A 143 -1.38 -22.22 -14.57
C GLN A 143 -1.56 -23.63 -13.99
N ALA A 144 -2.43 -23.81 -12.99
CA ALA A 144 -2.71 -25.11 -12.40
C ALA A 144 -3.32 -26.08 -13.43
N GLN A 145 -4.21 -25.58 -14.30
CA GLN A 145 -4.85 -26.39 -15.34
C GLN A 145 -3.92 -26.78 -16.50
N ILE A 146 -3.00 -25.90 -16.92
CA ILE A 146 -2.03 -26.24 -17.97
C ILE A 146 -1.02 -27.27 -17.44
N GLY A 147 -0.52 -27.08 -16.22
CA GLY A 147 0.43 -28.02 -15.61
C GLY A 147 -0.13 -29.43 -15.40
N SER A 148 -1.44 -29.57 -15.17
CA SER A 148 -2.11 -30.88 -15.06
C SER A 148 -2.40 -31.56 -16.40
N GLN A 149 -2.34 -30.85 -17.53
CA GLN A 149 -2.57 -31.44 -18.87
C GLN A 149 -1.26 -31.91 -19.53
N THR A 150 -0.11 -31.48 -19.01
CA THR A 150 1.23 -31.80 -19.55
C THR A 150 2.00 -32.81 -18.69
N ALA A 151 1.36 -33.41 -17.69
CA ALA A 151 1.91 -34.41 -16.78
C ALA A 151 1.14 -35.73 -16.94
#